data_AF-A0A1D8GB72-F1
#
_entry.id   AF-A0A1D8GB72-F1
#
_cell.length_a   1.000
_cell.length_b   1.000
_cell.length_c   1.000
_cell.angle_alpha   90.00
_cell.angle_beta   90.00
_cell.angle_gamma   90.00
#
_symmetry.space_group_name_H-M   'P 1'
#
loop_
_entity.id
_entity.type
_entity.pdbx_description
1 polymer ?
#
loop_
_entity_poly.entity_id
_entity_poly.type
_entity_poly.pdbx_seq_one_letter_code
_entity_poly.pdbx_strand_id
1 'polypeptide(L)' 'MNREQILEVFLKHYGKIIGITLGLLISILILTIGFIKTIFISLCVYIGYFFGSKIDKKENIWELLDRILPPGSLK' A
#
# COMPACT_ATOMS: atom_id res chain seq x y z
N MET A 1 10.42 -29.03 20.44
CA MET A 1 10.47 -28.04 19.34
C MET A 1 10.75 -26.68 19.97
N ASN A 2 11.99 -26.21 19.86
CA ASN A 2 12.42 -24.99 20.53
C ASN A 2 11.77 -23.78 19.85
N ARG A 3 11.24 -22.84 20.63
CA ARG A 3 10.51 -21.66 20.14
C ARG A 3 11.33 -20.84 19.11
N GLU A 4 12.65 -20.88 19.24
CA GLU A 4 13.60 -20.18 18.38
C GLU A 4 13.64 -20.74 16.95
N GLN A 5 13.48 -22.06 16.79
CA GLN A 5 13.42 -22.69 15.46
C GLN A 5 12.10 -22.40 14.74
N ILE A 6 11.01 -22.25 15.51
CA ILE A 6 9.70 -21.89 14.95
C ILE A 6 9.75 -20.45 14.42
N LEU A 7 10.41 -19.55 15.14
CA LEU A 7 10.58 -18.15 14.73
C LEU A 7 11.45 -18.01 13.48
N GLU A 8 12.55 -18.75 13.35
CA GLU A 8 13.37 -18.72 12.13
C GLU A 8 12.60 -19.22 10.89
N VAL A 9 11.83 -20.30 11.02
CA VAL A 9 11.02 -20.82 9.91
C VAL A 9 9.89 -19.85 9.54
N PHE A 10 9.27 -19.21 10.54
CA PHE A 10 8.28 -18.17 10.31
C PHE A 10 8.87 -16.93 9.63
N LEU A 11 10.01 -16.40 10.11
CA LEU A 11 10.69 -15.25 9.50
C LEU A 11 11.10 -15.53 8.05
N LYS A 12 11.57 -16.75 7.77
CA LYS A 12 12.01 -17.16 6.42
C LYS A 12 10.87 -17.24 5.41
N HIS A 13 9.61 -17.41 5.86
CA HIS A 13 8.45 -17.56 4.99
C HIS A 13 7.28 -16.62 5.32
N TYR A 14 7.51 -15.61 6.16
CA TYR A 14 6.48 -14.73 6.70
C TYR A 14 5.67 -14.04 5.60
N GLY A 15 6.34 -13.64 4.51
CA GLY A 15 5.68 -13.02 3.36
C GLY A 15 4.63 -13.91 2.69
N LYS A 16 4.88 -15.23 2.60
CA LYS A 16 3.90 -16.18 2.03
C LYS A 16 2.70 -16.34 2.96
N ILE A 17 2.94 -16.45 4.26
CA ILE A 17 1.88 -16.62 5.26
C ILE A 17 0.99 -15.38 5.30
N ILE A 18 1.59 -14.19 5.39
CA ILE A 18 0.87 -12.91 5.34
C ILE A 18 0.08 -12.79 4.04
N GLY A 19 0.70 -13.11 2.90
CA GLY A 19 0.05 -13.01 1.59
C GLY A 19 -1.19 -13.90 1.48
N ILE A 20 -1.12 -15.14 1.97
CA ILE A 20 -2.25 -16.07 1.99
C ILE A 20 -3.34 -15.56 2.93
N THR A 21 -2.98 -15.14 4.16
CA THR A 21 -3.94 -14.64 5.13
C THR A 21 -4.65 -13.38 4.64
N LEU A 22 -3.91 -12.42 4.07
CA LEU A 22 -4.48 -11.19 3.50
C LEU A 22 -5.33 -11.50 2.27
N GLY A 23 -4.87 -12.37 1.36
CA GLY A 23 -5.63 -12.77 0.18
C GLY A 23 -6.95 -13.45 0.53
N LEU A 24 -6.95 -14.31 1.56
CA LEU A 24 -8.15 -14.95 2.08
C LEU A 24 -9.12 -13.93 2.67
N LEU A 25 -8.62 -12.99 3.49
CA LEU A 25 -9.42 -11.94 4.11
C LEU A 25 -10.08 -11.04 3.04
N ILE A 26 -9.32 -10.63 2.02
CA ILE A 26 -9.81 -9.80 0.91
C ILE A 26 -10.84 -10.57 0.07
N SER A 27 -10.60 -11.85 -0.23
CA SER A 27 -11.57 -12.68 -0.97
C SER A 27 -12.89 -12.84 -0.22
N ILE A 28 -12.85 -13.07 1.10
CA ILE A 28 -14.05 -13.15 1.93
C ILE A 28 -14.81 -11.82 1.89
N LEU A 29 -14.09 -10.70 2.00
CA LEU A 29 -14.67 -9.36 1.94
C LEU A 29 -15.33 -9.08 0.57
N ILE A 30 -14.71 -9.52 -0.53
CA ILE A 30 -15.28 -9.48 -1.89
C ILE A 30 -16.59 -10.24 -1.97
N LEU A 31 -16.63 -11.44 -1.40
CA LEU A 31 -17.80 -12.31 -1.43
C LEU A 31 -18.97 -11.74 -0.61
N THR A 32 -18.68 -11.14 0.55
CA THR A 32 -19.70 -10.57 1.45
C THR A 32 -20.22 -9.21 0.98
N ILE A 33 -19.32 -8.29 0.59
CA ILE A 33 -19.67 -6.90 0.26
C ILE A 33 -20.11 -6.78 -1.21
N GLY A 34 -19.53 -7.61 -2.09
CA GLY A 34 -19.74 -7.64 -3.54
C GLY A 34 -18.50 -7.23 -4.34
N PHE A 35 -18.37 -7.77 -5.57
CA PHE A 35 -17.22 -7.56 -6.45
C PHE A 35 -16.95 -6.09 -6.78
N ILE A 36 -17.99 -5.34 -7.18
CA ILE A 36 -17.88 -3.92 -7.57
C ILE A 36 -17.41 -3.04 -6.41
N LYS A 37 -17.95 -3.27 -5.21
CA LYS A 37 -17.60 -2.48 -4.03
C LYS A 37 -16.14 -2.70 -3.62
N THR A 38 -15.60 -3.90 -3.80
CA THR A 38 -14.19 -4.17 -3.49
C THR A 38 -13.24 -3.55 -4.49
N ILE A 39 -13.58 -3.53 -5.78
CA ILE A 39 -12.81 -2.79 -6.78
C ILE A 39 -12.78 -1.29 -6.43
N PHE A 40 -13.91 -0.72 -6.02
CA PHE A 40 -13.98 0.68 -5.58
C PHE A 40 -13.08 0.94 -4.37
N ILE A 41 -13.13 0.08 -3.35
CA ILE A 41 -12.27 0.18 -2.15
C ILE A 41 -10.80 0.03 -2.55
N SER A 42 -10.44 -0.95 -3.37
CA SER A 42 -9.06 -1.17 -3.83
C SER A 42 -8.52 0.04 -4.59
N LEU A 43 -9.33 0.65 -5.46
CA LEU A 43 -8.95 1.84 -6.20
C LEU A 43 -8.78 3.04 -5.26
N CYS A 44 -9.68 3.20 -4.29
CA CYS A 44 -9.60 4.25 -3.28
C CYS A 44 -8.34 4.09 -2.41
N VAL A 45 -8.00 2.87 -1.97
CA VAL A 45 -6.77 2.57 -1.24
C VAL A 45 -5.53 2.86 -2.08
N TYR A 46 -5.53 2.47 -3.36
CA TYR A 46 -4.42 2.75 -4.27
C TYR A 46 -4.21 4.25 -4.48
N ILE A 47 -5.29 5.00 -4.72
CA ILE A 47 -5.25 6.45 -4.86
C ILE A 47 -4.80 7.10 -3.55
N GLY A 48 -5.37 6.69 -2.42
CA GLY A 48 -5.01 7.19 -1.09
C GLY A 48 -3.55 6.92 -0.74
N TYR A 49 -3.01 5.76 -1.10
CA TYR A 49 -1.60 5.44 -0.93
C TYR A 49 -0.71 6.28 -1.86
N PHE A 50 -1.10 6.45 -3.13
CA PHE A 50 -0.36 7.26 -4.09
C PHE A 50 -0.30 8.73 -3.66
N PHE A 51 -1.42 9.30 -3.22
CA PHE A 51 -1.50 10.66 -2.70
C PHE A 51 -0.82 10.79 -1.32
N GLY A 52 -1.03 9.84 -0.41
CA GLY A 52 -0.40 9.83 0.91
C GLY A 52 1.12 9.71 0.82
N SER A 53 1.65 8.83 -0.04
CA SER A 53 3.09 8.69 -0.29
C SER A 53 3.70 9.96 -0.89
N LYS A 54 2.95 10.70 -1.70
CA LYS A 54 3.36 12.01 -2.21
C LYS A 54 3.42 13.08 -1.11
N ILE A 55 2.49 13.07 -0.15
CA ILE A 55 2.44 14.02 0.97
C ILE A 55 3.57 13.77 1.97
N ASP A 56 3.86 12.50 2.26
CA ASP A 56 4.91 12.09 3.21
C ASP A 56 6.32 12.40 2.66
N LYS A 57 6.51 12.26 1.34
CA LYS A 57 7.68 12.75 0.61
C LYS A 57 7.63 14.28 0.38
N LYS A 58 7.47 15.06 1.45
CA LYS A 58 7.52 16.53 1.44
C LYS A 58 8.79 17.10 0.76
N GLU A 59 9.80 16.30 0.45
CA GLU A 59 10.96 16.72 -0.37
C GLU A 59 10.75 16.48 -1.89
N ASN A 60 10.02 15.45 -2.32
CA ASN A 60 9.91 15.12 -3.75
C ASN A 60 8.74 15.83 -4.45
N ILE A 61 7.66 16.16 -3.74
CA ILE A 61 6.51 16.84 -4.38
C ILE A 61 6.83 18.28 -4.79
N TRP A 62 7.62 19.01 -4.02
CA TRP A 62 8.08 20.35 -4.39
C TRP A 62 9.09 20.30 -5.54
N GLU A 63 10.03 19.35 -5.52
CA GLU A 63 11.02 19.17 -6.58
C GLU A 63 10.40 18.71 -7.92
N LEU A 64 9.40 17.84 -7.88
CA LEU A 64 8.62 17.44 -9.07
C LEU A 64 7.71 18.57 -9.57
N LEU A 65 7.21 19.41 -8.65
CA LEU A 65 6.38 20.56 -9.00
C LEU A 65 7.23 21.68 -9.62
N ASP A 66 8.43 21.96 -9.10
CA ASP A 66 9.41 22.89 -9.67
C ASP A 66 9.96 22.41 -11.02
N ARG A 67 10.00 21.09 -11.26
CA ARG A 67 10.40 20.54 -12.55
C ARG A 67 9.30 20.60 -13.61
N ILE A 68 8.03 20.60 -13.20
CA ILE A 68 6.85 20.64 -14.09
C ILE A 68 6.33 22.08 -14.29
N LEU A 69 6.49 22.95 -13.30
CA LEU A 69 6.19 24.37 -13.40
C LEU A 69 7.47 25.16 -13.65
N PRO A 70 7.65 25.80 -14.81
CA PRO A 70 8.79 26.67 -15.04
C PRO A 70 8.80 27.81 -14.01
N PRO A 71 9.98 28.20 -13.49
CA PRO A 71 10.10 29.23 -12.46
C PRO A 71 9.63 30.57 -13.05
N GLY A 72 8.44 31.00 -12.63
CA GLY A 72 7.75 32.14 -13.19
C GLY A 72 7.01 32.93 -12.12
N SER A 73 7.73 33.87 -11.52
CA SER A 73 7.19 35.09 -10.91
C SER A 73 6.24 34.91 -9.72
N LEU A 74 6.81 34.79 -8.52
CA LEU A 74 6.30 35.55 -7.38
C LEU A 74 7.46 36.37 -6.81
N LYS A 75 7.40 37.66 -7.14
CA LYS A 75 8.20 38.75 -6.57
C LYS A 75 7.96 38.88 -5.07
#